data_AF-A0A923CBC9-F1
#
_entry.id   AF-A0A923CBC9-F1
#
_cell.length_a   1.000
_cell.length_b   1.000
_cell.length_c   1.000
_cell.angle_alpha   90.00
_cell.angle_beta   90.00
_cell.angle_gamma   90.00
#
_symmetry.space_group_name_H-M   'P 1'
#
loop_
_entity.id
_entity.type
_entity.pdbx_description
1 polymer ?
#
loop_
_entity_poly.entity_id
_entity_poly.type
_entity_poly.pdbx_seq_one_letter_code
_entity_poly.pdbx_strand_id
1 'polypeptide(L)'
;VDDAARDQLGRAIGLDADLVRRSLDPTASVAGRTLPGGPAPEAVARSVEAAQARLEARHAALADKRGRLQKARETLKRDLAELAA
;
A
#
# COMPACT_ATOMS: atom_id res chain seq x y z
N VAL A 1 -22.09 -28.75 -9.50
CA VAL A 1 -21.86 -28.73 -8.03
C VAL A 1 -22.60 -29.87 -7.39
N ASP A 2 -23.93 -29.96 -7.54
CA ASP A 2 -24.68 -31.09 -6.99
C ASP A 2 -24.31 -32.44 -7.59
N ASP A 3 -23.94 -32.51 -8.86
CA ASP A 3 -23.45 -33.78 -9.45
C ASP A 3 -22.17 -34.25 -8.76
N ALA A 4 -21.17 -33.39 -8.66
CA ALA A 4 -19.95 -33.66 -7.89
C ALA A 4 -20.24 -33.97 -6.40
N ALA A 5 -21.24 -33.34 -5.79
CA ALA A 5 -21.64 -33.64 -4.42
C ALA A 5 -22.30 -35.02 -4.30
N ARG A 6 -23.11 -35.45 -5.26
CA ARG A 6 -23.66 -36.82 -5.29
C ARG A 6 -22.57 -37.85 -5.44
N ASP A 7 -21.60 -37.60 -6.33
CA ASP A 7 -20.46 -38.50 -6.54
C ASP A 7 -19.62 -38.66 -5.26
N GLN A 8 -19.39 -37.56 -4.53
CA GLN A 8 -18.45 -37.55 -3.40
C GLN A 8 -19.07 -37.70 -2.02
N LEU A 9 -20.33 -37.31 -1.85
CA LEU A 9 -21.04 -37.29 -0.57
C LEU A 9 -22.30 -38.18 -0.58
N GLY A 10 -22.65 -38.78 -1.73
CA GLY A 10 -23.85 -39.61 -1.88
C GLY A 10 -25.17 -38.82 -1.88
N ARG A 11 -25.12 -37.49 -1.84
CA ARG A 11 -26.30 -36.62 -1.81
C ARG A 11 -26.02 -35.24 -2.42
N ALA A 12 -27.07 -34.60 -2.92
CA ALA A 12 -27.00 -33.19 -3.29
C ALA A 12 -26.76 -32.31 -2.05
N ILE A 13 -26.08 -31.19 -2.24
CA ILE A 13 -25.83 -30.21 -1.17
C ILE A 13 -26.73 -28.99 -1.28
N GLY A 14 -27.34 -28.76 -2.46
CA GLY A 14 -28.36 -27.73 -2.67
C GLY A 14 -27.81 -26.31 -2.54
N LEU A 15 -26.53 -26.11 -2.85
CA LEU A 15 -25.92 -24.78 -2.89
C LEU A 15 -26.46 -24.00 -4.09
N ASP A 16 -26.80 -22.73 -3.85
CA ASP A 16 -27.15 -21.80 -4.93
C ASP A 16 -25.98 -21.70 -5.94
N ALA A 17 -26.26 -22.06 -7.19
CA ALA A 17 -25.28 -22.05 -8.27
C ALA A 17 -24.67 -20.67 -8.50
N ASP A 18 -25.43 -19.59 -8.31
CA ASP A 18 -24.93 -18.23 -8.51
C ASP A 18 -24.09 -17.74 -7.33
N LEU A 19 -24.36 -18.22 -6.12
CA LEU A 19 -23.47 -18.02 -4.99
C LEU A 19 -22.12 -18.70 -5.24
N VAL A 20 -22.13 -19.98 -5.66
CA VAL A 20 -20.88 -20.71 -5.97
C VAL A 20 -20.11 -20.03 -7.09
N ARG A 21 -20.78 -19.62 -8.17
CA ARG A 21 -20.14 -18.90 -9.28
C ARG A 21 -19.45 -17.62 -8.83
N ARG A 22 -20.13 -16.80 -8.01
CA ARG A 22 -19.54 -15.57 -7.45
C ARG A 22 -18.35 -15.85 -6.53
N SER A 23 -18.43 -16.88 -5.70
CA SER A 23 -17.33 -17.28 -4.81
C SER A 23 -16.09 -17.78 -5.57
N LEU A 24 -16.26 -18.26 -6.80
CA LEU A 24 -15.18 -18.72 -7.67
C LEU A 24 -14.72 -17.68 -8.69
N ASP A 25 -15.36 -16.49 -8.72
CA ASP A 25 -14.89 -15.38 -9.54
C ASP A 25 -13.67 -14.72 -8.87
N PRO A 26 -12.48 -14.75 -9.49
CA PRO A 26 -11.29 -14.14 -8.91
C PRO A 26 -11.42 -12.62 -8.78
N THR A 27 -12.14 -11.97 -9.70
CA THR A 27 -12.35 -10.52 -9.69
C THR A 27 -13.21 -10.12 -8.50
N ALA A 28 -14.34 -10.82 -8.31
CA ALA A 28 -15.20 -10.63 -7.15
C ALA A 28 -14.47 -10.94 -5.83
N SER A 29 -13.64 -11.98 -5.82
CA SER A 29 -12.85 -12.36 -4.64
C SER A 29 -11.82 -11.30 -4.23
N VAL A 30 -11.22 -10.60 -5.19
CA VAL A 30 -10.30 -9.49 -4.93
C VAL A 30 -11.07 -8.26 -4.49
N ALA A 31 -12.12 -7.89 -5.22
CA ALA A 31 -12.94 -6.71 -4.92
C ALA A 31 -13.60 -6.78 -3.53
N GLY A 32 -13.98 -7.98 -3.07
CA GLY A 32 -14.59 -8.16 -1.74
C GLY A 32 -13.64 -7.96 -0.56
N ARG A 33 -12.32 -7.89 -0.77
CA ARG A 33 -11.31 -7.79 0.31
C ARG A 33 -10.92 -6.34 0.57
N THR A 34 -11.86 -5.57 1.11
CA THR A 34 -11.80 -4.11 1.25
C THR A 34 -11.13 -3.61 2.52
N LEU A 35 -10.77 -4.51 3.44
CA LEU A 35 -10.06 -4.17 4.68
C LEU A 35 -8.76 -3.43 4.39
N PRO A 36 -8.27 -2.57 5.31
CA PRO A 36 -6.98 -1.90 5.16
C PRO A 36 -5.84 -2.92 4.88
N GLY A 37 -5.06 -2.66 3.83
CA GLY A 37 -4.02 -3.58 3.34
C GLY A 37 -4.54 -4.72 2.44
N GLY A 38 -5.84 -4.77 2.18
CA GLY A 38 -6.46 -5.71 1.25
C GLY A 38 -6.20 -5.38 -0.23
N PRO A 39 -6.37 -6.37 -1.13
CA PRO A 39 -6.10 -6.24 -2.55
C PRO A 39 -7.22 -5.54 -3.33
N ALA A 40 -8.35 -5.20 -2.69
CA ALA A 40 -9.43 -4.50 -3.38
C ALA A 40 -8.91 -3.19 -4.00
N PRO A 41 -9.30 -2.84 -5.25
CA PRO A 41 -8.75 -1.70 -5.96
C PRO A 41 -8.77 -0.39 -5.16
N GLU A 42 -9.86 -0.11 -4.46
CA GLU A 42 -10.02 1.07 -3.62
C GLU A 42 -9.14 1.02 -2.35
N ALA A 43 -8.90 -0.16 -1.78
CA ALA A 43 -7.98 -0.33 -0.65
C ALA A 43 -6.52 -0.09 -1.09
N VAL A 44 -6.15 -0.59 -2.27
CA VAL A 44 -4.83 -0.37 -2.87
C VAL A 44 -4.65 1.10 -3.24
N ALA A 45 -5.65 1.75 -3.86
CA ALA A 45 -5.60 3.17 -4.21
C ALA A 45 -5.31 4.04 -2.98
N ARG A 46 -6.06 3.85 -1.88
CA ARG A 46 -5.79 4.53 -0.60
C ARG A 46 -4.38 4.28 -0.07
N SER A 47 -3.88 3.05 -0.21
CA SER A 47 -2.52 2.69 0.21
C SER A 47 -1.45 3.43 -0.60
N VAL A 48 -1.64 3.52 -1.92
CA VAL A 48 -0.76 4.23 -2.84
C VAL A 48 -0.75 5.73 -2.55
N GLU A 49 -1.92 6.35 -2.37
CA GLU A 49 -2.03 7.77 -2.01
C GLU A 49 -1.30 8.06 -0.69
N ALA A 50 -1.53 7.23 0.33
CA ALA A 50 -0.84 7.37 1.61
C ALA A 50 0.68 7.16 1.47
N ALA A 51 1.13 6.25 0.60
CA ALA A 51 2.55 6.03 0.34
C ALA A 51 3.21 7.22 -0.37
N GLN A 52 2.53 7.81 -1.35
CA GLN A 52 2.97 9.02 -2.04
C GLN A 52 3.10 10.19 -1.06
N ALA A 53 2.09 10.43 -0.23
CA ALA A 53 2.14 11.48 0.79
C ALA A 53 3.31 11.29 1.77
N ARG A 54 3.57 10.05 2.20
CA ARG A 54 4.75 9.73 3.03
C ARG A 54 6.05 10.02 2.29
N LEU A 55 6.15 9.64 1.01
CA LEU A 55 7.36 9.86 0.21
C LEU A 55 7.68 11.35 0.07
N GLU A 56 6.68 12.17 -0.26
CA GLU A 56 6.85 13.63 -0.38
C GLU A 56 7.28 14.26 0.94
N ALA A 57 6.68 13.87 2.06
CA ALA A 57 7.08 14.34 3.37
C ALA A 57 8.55 13.98 3.69
N ARG A 58 9.01 12.78 3.29
CA ARG A 58 10.40 12.36 3.48
C ARG A 58 11.37 13.12 2.58
N HIS A 59 10.98 13.41 1.34
CA HIS A 59 11.75 14.25 0.43
C HIS A 59 11.93 15.66 0.99
N ALA A 60 10.85 16.29 1.45
CA ALA A 60 10.89 17.61 2.08
C ALA A 60 11.80 17.62 3.32
N ALA A 61 11.66 16.63 4.20
CA ALA A 61 12.50 16.51 5.41
C ALA A 61 13.98 16.30 5.07
N LEU A 62 14.30 15.55 4.00
CA LEU A 62 15.67 15.35 3.54
C LEU A 62 16.26 16.66 2.98
N ALA A 63 15.49 17.39 2.18
CA ALA A 63 15.90 18.67 1.62
C ALA A 63 16.20 19.70 2.73
N ASP A 64 15.32 19.81 3.74
CA ASP A 64 15.56 20.68 4.90
C ASP A 64 16.86 20.33 5.63
N LYS A 65 17.06 19.03 5.95
CA LYS A 65 18.28 18.56 6.63
C LYS A 65 19.54 18.92 5.85
N ARG A 66 19.54 18.68 4.53
CA ARG A 66 20.65 19.05 3.65
C ARG A 66 20.90 20.56 3.66
N GLY A 67 19.84 21.36 3.58
CA GLY A 67 19.93 22.82 3.64
C GLY A 67 20.54 23.31 4.96
N ARG A 68 20.13 22.73 6.10
CA ARG A 68 20.70 23.06 7.42
C ARG A 68 22.17 22.71 7.53
N LEU A 69 22.58 21.52 7.07
CA LEU A 69 23.97 21.10 7.05
C LEU A 69 24.84 22.01 6.18
N GLN A 70 24.34 22.38 4.99
CA GLN A 70 25.05 23.28 4.09
C GLN A 70 25.24 24.67 4.72
N LYS A 71 24.19 25.23 5.34
CA LYS A 71 24.27 26.51 6.06
C LYS A 71 25.28 26.46 7.21
N ALA A 72 25.24 25.41 8.03
CA ALA A 72 26.19 25.23 9.13
C ALA A 72 27.64 25.14 8.63
N ARG A 73 27.87 24.42 7.52
CA ARG A 73 29.18 24.32 6.88
C ARG A 73 29.69 25.67 6.36
N GLU A 74 28.83 26.47 5.73
CA GLU A 74 29.23 27.80 5.26
C GLU A 74 29.49 28.78 6.40
N THR A 75 28.74 28.73 7.50
CA THR A 75 29.05 29.49 8.71
C THR A 75 30.40 29.09 9.28
N LEU A 76 30.65 27.80 9.49
CA LEU A 76 31.93 27.32 10.01
C LEU A 76 33.13 27.77 9.15
N LYS A 77 33.00 27.72 7.81
CA LYS A 77 34.04 28.22 6.92
C LYS A 77 34.30 29.72 7.06
N ARG A 78 33.23 30.53 7.19
CA ARG A 78 33.36 31.98 7.38
C ARG A 78 34.07 32.28 8.70
N ASP A 79 33.64 31.65 9.79
CA ASP A 79 34.21 31.86 11.11
C ASP A 79 35.70 31.45 11.13
N LEU A 80 36.06 30.35 10.46
CA LEU A 80 37.47 29.94 10.31
C LEU A 80 38.30 30.92 9.46
N ALA A 81 37.73 31.48 8.40
CA ALA A 81 38.42 32.46 7.57
C ALA A 81 38.65 33.78 8.33
N GLU A 82 37.71 34.19 9.18
CA GLU A 82 37.83 35.36 10.05
C GLU A 82 38.90 35.17 11.12
N LEU A 83 39.00 33.98 11.73
CA LEU A 83 40.03 33.67 12.72
C LEU A 83 41.46 33.54 12.13
N ALA A 84 41.57 33.26 10.83
CA ALA A 84 42.85 33.09 10.14
C ALA A 84 43.40 34.38 9.52
N ALA A 85 42.65 35.48 9.57
CA ALA A 85 43.02 36.81 9.08
C ALA A 85 43.65 37.66 10.20
#